data_AF-J2VXT3-F1
#
_entry.id   AF-J2VXT3-F1
#
_cell.length_a   1.000
_cell.length_b   1.000
_cell.length_c   1.000
_cell.angle_alpha   90.00
_cell.angle_beta   90.00
_cell.angle_gamma   90.00
#
_symmetry.space_group_name_H-M   'P 1'
#
loop_
_entity.id
_entity.type
_entity.pdbx_description
1 polymer ?
#
loop_
_entity_poly.entity_id
_entity_poly.type
_entity_poly.pdbx_seq_one_letter_code
_entity_poly.pdbx_strand_id
1 'polypeptide(L)'
;MRFDEYDQVSFPLYYDTGTGEPSTVEVVRISPEDASSLIDERHDQGAVAHQRRKLAGTALFHFGAFLDAQWRRNDIMWGRLDGCERILDTLFPAPDVKPIRDALLREAQRTIVREEMQPEGYDELIDRFAGALAEQKNASLEGAFEALWGRLSLTASGLRRTQIAQALKAVLGDEGMLNYVRDHYEVDRKLDSGATLRTSARALAITGQMLEESEKRYRLPMSRMIWVARGGRALQALLTVSTPGSLSKSLYRHWLVLLYVFEAVIIVGALLLSAEPARTFGLTALAVTFFLHMASLITGDLIVGRRGWVKVAVFLLSFVVLVLAALGLLALRSGGLRVITCPVAPEAQEWLRWGLCKIL
;
A
#
# COMPACT_ATOMS: atom_id res chain seq x y z
N MET A 1 -33.32 -3.47 -28.09
CA MET A 1 -34.43 -2.62 -27.57
C MET A 1 -33.88 -1.23 -27.34
N ARG A 2 -34.62 -0.18 -27.74
CA ARG A 2 -34.28 1.21 -27.41
C ARG A 2 -35.04 1.58 -26.14
N PHE A 3 -34.36 1.55 -25.00
CA PHE A 3 -34.98 1.75 -23.69
C PHE A 3 -35.65 3.13 -23.58
N ASP A 4 -35.05 4.16 -24.18
CA ASP A 4 -35.59 5.53 -24.15
C ASP A 4 -36.99 5.64 -24.77
N GLU A 5 -37.25 4.94 -25.89
CA GLU A 5 -38.56 4.97 -26.56
C GLU A 5 -39.62 4.17 -25.79
N TYR A 6 -39.19 3.08 -25.15
CA TYR A 6 -40.06 2.27 -24.30
C TYR A 6 -40.48 3.04 -23.04
N ASP A 7 -39.55 3.75 -22.41
CA ASP A 7 -39.80 4.56 -21.22
C ASP A 7 -40.70 5.77 -21.55
N GLN A 8 -40.49 6.44 -22.69
CA GLN A 8 -41.33 7.55 -23.13
C GLN A 8 -42.81 7.17 -23.30
N VAL A 9 -43.08 5.94 -23.73
CA VAL A 9 -44.45 5.44 -23.93
C VAL A 9 -45.05 4.86 -22.66
N SER A 10 -44.25 4.15 -21.85
CA SER A 10 -44.72 3.43 -20.68
C SER A 10 -44.85 4.31 -19.43
N PHE A 11 -43.97 5.30 -19.25
CA PHE A 11 -43.95 6.16 -18.06
C PHE A 11 -45.26 6.95 -17.84
N PRO A 12 -45.86 7.60 -18.86
CA PRO A 12 -47.15 8.29 -18.68
C PRO A 12 -48.30 7.34 -18.29
N LEU A 13 -48.26 6.09 -18.80
CA LEU A 13 -49.26 5.07 -18.47
C LEU A 13 -49.16 4.61 -17.01
N TYR A 14 -47.95 4.54 -16.44
CA TYR A 14 -47.74 4.22 -15.02
C TYR A 14 -48.02 5.42 -14.09
N TYR A 15 -47.72 6.64 -14.54
CA TYR A 15 -47.88 7.84 -13.70
C TYR A 15 -49.35 8.23 -13.48
N ASP A 16 -50.22 8.11 -14.50
CA ASP A 16 -51.60 8.61 -14.47
C ASP A 16 -52.63 7.59 -13.90
N THR A 17 -52.27 6.31 -13.87
CA THR A 17 -53.20 5.24 -13.48
C THR A 17 -53.27 5.01 -11.97
N GLY A 18 -52.43 5.67 -11.16
CA GLY A 18 -52.36 5.48 -9.70
C GLY A 18 -51.89 4.07 -9.26
N THR A 19 -51.81 3.13 -10.19
CA THR A 19 -50.99 1.93 -10.11
C THR A 19 -49.56 2.40 -10.31
N GLY A 20 -48.77 2.49 -9.24
CA GLY A 20 -47.34 2.83 -9.35
C GLY A 20 -46.55 1.83 -10.19
N GLU A 21 -45.25 1.71 -9.94
CA GLU A 21 -44.41 0.73 -10.62
C GLU A 21 -45.06 -0.69 -10.57
N PRO A 22 -45.33 -1.34 -11.72
CA PRO A 22 -46.21 -2.52 -11.78
C PRO A 22 -45.61 -3.76 -11.10
N SER A 23 -44.31 -3.73 -10.79
CA SER A 23 -43.60 -4.77 -10.07
C SER A 23 -42.96 -4.20 -8.82
N THR A 24 -43.23 -4.82 -7.68
CA THR A 24 -42.47 -4.55 -6.46
C THR A 24 -41.01 -4.93 -6.69
N VAL A 25 -40.11 -3.95 -6.66
CA VAL A 25 -38.67 -4.18 -6.68
C VAL A 25 -38.22 -4.38 -5.24
N GLU A 26 -37.83 -5.61 -4.90
CA GLU A 26 -37.21 -5.87 -3.60
C GLU A 26 -35.76 -5.39 -3.58
N VAL A 27 -35.41 -4.61 -2.56
CA VAL A 27 -34.04 -4.14 -2.36
C VAL A 27 -33.36 -5.07 -1.37
N VAL A 28 -32.40 -5.84 -1.86
CA VAL A 28 -31.61 -6.77 -1.06
C VAL A 28 -30.23 -6.17 -0.82
N ARG A 29 -29.86 -6.00 0.46
CA ARG A 29 -28.52 -5.58 0.86
C ARG A 29 -27.59 -6.79 0.93
N ILE A 30 -26.46 -6.72 0.22
CA ILE A 30 -25.36 -7.67 0.36
C ILE A 30 -24.23 -6.95 1.09
N SER A 31 -23.95 -7.37 2.33
CA SER A 31 -22.93 -6.74 3.18
C SER A 31 -22.23 -7.78 4.07
N PRO A 32 -20.92 -7.60 4.32
CA PRO A 32 -20.17 -8.47 5.24
C PRO A 32 -20.76 -8.50 6.66
N GLU A 33 -21.33 -7.39 7.11
CA GLU A 33 -21.99 -7.24 8.42
C GLU A 33 -23.28 -8.05 8.53
N ASP A 34 -23.91 -8.35 7.38
CA ASP A 34 -25.16 -9.10 7.33
C ASP A 34 -24.92 -10.61 7.26
N ALA A 35 -23.83 -11.06 6.64
CA ALA A 35 -23.44 -12.46 6.61
C ALA A 35 -22.80 -12.88 7.94
N SER A 36 -23.45 -13.72 8.74
CA SER A 36 -23.00 -14.06 10.10
C SER A 36 -22.59 -15.54 10.25
N SER A 37 -22.74 -16.36 9.21
CA SER A 37 -22.54 -17.81 9.32
C SER A 37 -21.09 -18.22 9.65
N LEU A 38 -20.10 -17.43 9.23
CA LEU A 38 -18.69 -17.66 9.51
C LEU A 38 -18.13 -16.72 10.57
N ILE A 39 -18.34 -15.42 10.40
CA ILE A 39 -17.91 -14.40 11.36
C ILE A 39 -19.04 -13.38 11.49
N ASP A 40 -19.51 -13.14 12.72
CA ASP A 40 -20.48 -12.09 13.01
C ASP A 40 -19.75 -10.80 13.43
N GLU A 41 -19.48 -9.92 12.46
CA GLU A 41 -18.76 -8.66 12.73
C GLU A 41 -19.52 -7.70 13.67
N ARG A 42 -20.84 -7.84 13.82
CA ARG A 42 -21.66 -6.97 14.68
C ARG A 42 -21.64 -7.39 16.14
N HIS A 43 -21.64 -8.70 16.39
CA HIS A 43 -21.73 -9.26 17.74
C HIS A 43 -20.46 -9.94 18.23
N ASP A 44 -19.38 -9.97 17.45
CA ASP A 44 -18.07 -10.42 17.94
C ASP A 44 -17.56 -9.47 19.05
N GLN A 45 -17.70 -9.92 20.31
CA GLN A 45 -17.32 -9.22 21.54
C GLN A 45 -15.85 -9.46 21.94
N GLY A 46 -14.95 -9.68 20.96
CA GLY A 46 -13.53 -9.60 21.23
C GLY A 46 -13.16 -8.25 21.86
N ALA A 47 -12.16 -8.22 22.76
CA ALA A 47 -11.61 -6.95 23.24
C ALA A 47 -11.28 -6.06 22.03
N VAL A 48 -11.62 -4.76 22.07
CA VAL A 48 -11.55 -3.79 20.95
C VAL A 48 -10.24 -3.81 20.14
N ALA A 49 -9.16 -4.36 20.70
CA ALA A 49 -7.87 -4.57 20.04
C ALA A 49 -7.80 -5.78 19.07
N HIS A 50 -8.72 -6.75 19.13
CA HIS A 50 -8.66 -8.03 18.41
C HIS A 50 -9.98 -8.46 17.77
N GLN A 51 -10.84 -7.52 17.39
CA GLN A 51 -12.04 -7.84 16.63
C GLN A 51 -11.63 -8.29 15.22
N ARG A 52 -11.87 -9.57 14.89
CA ARG A 52 -11.56 -10.13 13.58
C ARG A 52 -12.49 -9.46 12.58
N ARG A 53 -11.90 -8.92 11.51
CA ARG A 53 -12.68 -8.37 10.38
C ARG A 53 -12.34 -9.15 9.13
N LYS A 54 -13.36 -9.42 8.34
CA LYS A 54 -13.28 -10.14 7.08
C LYS A 54 -12.48 -9.35 6.05
N LEU A 55 -12.84 -8.07 5.85
CA LEU A 55 -12.27 -7.25 4.79
C LEU A 55 -11.05 -6.44 5.24
N ALA A 56 -9.94 -6.61 4.53
CA ALA A 56 -8.73 -5.79 4.71
C ALA A 56 -8.79 -4.50 3.90
N GLY A 57 -9.53 -4.48 2.79
CA GLY A 57 -9.67 -3.30 1.94
C GLY A 57 -10.37 -2.11 2.58
N THR A 58 -11.07 -2.32 3.70
CA THR A 58 -11.67 -1.24 4.51
C THR A 58 -10.62 -0.31 5.13
N ALA A 59 -9.36 -0.75 5.22
CA ALA A 59 -8.25 0.09 5.62
C ALA A 59 -8.01 1.24 4.63
N LEU A 60 -7.34 2.30 5.09
CA LEU A 60 -7.00 3.49 4.29
C LEU A 60 -8.22 4.09 3.56
N PHE A 61 -9.30 4.36 4.31
CA PHE A 61 -10.55 4.93 3.77
C PHE A 61 -11.14 4.09 2.62
N HIS A 62 -11.17 2.75 2.77
CA HIS A 62 -11.69 1.79 1.78
C HIS A 62 -10.84 1.59 0.52
N PHE A 63 -9.59 2.10 0.50
CA PHE A 63 -8.66 1.91 -0.63
C PHE A 63 -7.58 0.86 -0.37
N GLY A 64 -7.60 0.17 0.78
CA GLY A 64 -6.58 -0.83 1.13
C GLY A 64 -6.42 -1.92 0.08
N ALA A 65 -7.52 -2.36 -0.53
CA ALA A 65 -7.53 -3.39 -1.55
C ALA A 65 -6.69 -2.98 -2.79
N PHE A 66 -6.52 -1.70 -3.12
CA PHE A 66 -5.74 -1.31 -4.30
C PHE A 66 -4.22 -1.44 -4.10
N LEU A 67 -3.77 -1.54 -2.85
CA LEU A 67 -2.36 -1.40 -2.50
C LEU A 67 -1.67 -2.74 -2.31
N ASP A 68 -2.42 -3.78 -1.95
CA ASP A 68 -1.88 -5.10 -1.67
C ASP A 68 -2.66 -6.21 -2.41
N ALA A 69 -1.95 -7.08 -3.13
CA ALA A 69 -2.56 -8.19 -3.86
C ALA A 69 -3.13 -9.27 -2.94
N GLN A 70 -2.53 -9.49 -1.77
CA GLN A 70 -3.02 -10.42 -0.76
C GLN A 70 -4.32 -9.92 -0.13
N TRP A 71 -4.42 -8.61 0.13
CA TRP A 71 -5.68 -8.02 0.64
C TRP A 71 -6.80 -8.13 -0.39
N ARG A 72 -6.51 -7.98 -1.69
CA ARG A 72 -7.50 -8.22 -2.75
C ARG A 72 -8.00 -9.65 -2.77
N ARG A 73 -7.10 -10.62 -2.70
CA ARG A 73 -7.49 -12.04 -2.68
C ARG A 73 -8.35 -12.35 -1.46
N ASN A 74 -7.97 -11.85 -0.29
CA ASN A 74 -8.76 -11.94 0.93
C ASN A 74 -10.18 -11.36 0.74
N ASP A 75 -10.27 -10.13 0.21
CA ASP A 75 -11.56 -9.45 0.05
C ASP A 75 -12.44 -10.11 -1.02
N ILE A 76 -11.86 -10.66 -2.09
CA ILE A 76 -12.58 -11.45 -3.09
C ILE A 76 -13.13 -12.72 -2.47
N MET A 77 -12.31 -13.47 -1.72
CA MET A 77 -12.75 -14.68 -1.02
C MET A 77 -13.91 -14.37 -0.07
N TRP A 78 -13.76 -13.37 0.81
CA TRP A 78 -14.83 -12.98 1.74
C TRP A 78 -16.06 -12.45 1.02
N GLY A 79 -15.90 -11.68 -0.06
CA GLY A 79 -17.02 -11.23 -0.88
C GLY A 79 -17.80 -12.39 -1.50
N ARG A 80 -17.13 -13.47 -1.91
CA ARG A 80 -17.78 -14.70 -2.39
C ARG A 80 -18.50 -15.45 -1.27
N LEU A 81 -17.88 -15.58 -0.10
CA LEU A 81 -18.45 -16.27 1.07
C LEU A 81 -19.67 -15.55 1.63
N ASP A 82 -19.58 -14.24 1.82
CA ASP A 82 -20.70 -13.42 2.31
C ASP A 82 -21.78 -13.30 1.23
N GLY A 83 -21.38 -13.14 -0.03
CA GLY A 83 -22.28 -13.06 -1.17
C GLY A 83 -23.15 -14.30 -1.33
N CYS A 84 -22.57 -15.51 -1.25
CA CYS A 84 -23.35 -16.73 -1.38
C CYS A 84 -24.36 -16.91 -0.23
N GLU A 85 -24.00 -16.54 1.00
CA GLU A 85 -24.91 -16.53 2.14
C GLU A 85 -26.10 -15.60 1.90
N ARG A 86 -25.84 -14.35 1.50
CA ARG A 86 -26.91 -13.36 1.27
C ARG A 86 -27.81 -13.74 0.09
N ILE A 87 -27.23 -14.25 -0.99
CA ILE A 87 -27.98 -14.73 -2.16
C ILE A 87 -28.90 -15.90 -1.76
N LEU A 88 -28.38 -16.87 -1.01
CA LEU A 88 -29.17 -18.03 -0.57
C LEU A 88 -30.27 -17.64 0.43
N ASP A 89 -30.00 -16.72 1.35
CA ASP A 89 -31.03 -16.17 2.25
C ASP A 89 -32.15 -15.46 1.49
N THR A 90 -31.81 -14.80 0.39
CA THR A 90 -32.78 -14.11 -0.49
C THR A 90 -33.60 -15.08 -1.32
N LEU A 91 -32.97 -16.10 -1.90
CA LEU A 91 -33.65 -17.08 -2.77
C LEU A 91 -34.51 -18.07 -1.97
N PHE A 92 -34.14 -18.35 -0.72
CA PHE A 92 -34.80 -19.32 0.14
C PHE A 92 -35.18 -18.69 1.50
N PRO A 93 -36.08 -17.70 1.53
CA PRO A 93 -36.38 -16.93 2.75
C PRO A 93 -37.23 -17.72 3.76
N ALA A 94 -37.96 -18.74 3.31
CA ALA A 94 -38.91 -19.46 4.15
C ALA A 94 -38.21 -20.34 5.22
N PRO A 95 -38.73 -20.43 6.45
CA PRO A 95 -38.08 -21.20 7.53
C PRO A 95 -38.00 -22.71 7.28
N ASP A 96 -38.96 -23.27 6.56
CA ASP A 96 -39.07 -24.69 6.24
C ASP A 96 -37.98 -25.18 5.28
N VAL A 97 -37.48 -24.30 4.41
CA VAL A 97 -36.36 -24.59 3.49
C VAL A 97 -34.98 -24.34 4.10
N LYS A 98 -34.91 -23.90 5.37
CA LYS A 98 -33.64 -23.65 6.07
C LYS A 98 -32.65 -24.82 6.02
N PRO A 99 -33.05 -26.10 6.22
CA PRO A 99 -32.10 -27.22 6.16
C PRO A 99 -31.43 -27.36 4.78
N ILE A 100 -32.20 -27.11 3.71
CA ILE A 100 -31.70 -27.14 2.33
C ILE A 100 -30.78 -25.95 2.08
N ARG A 101 -31.18 -24.75 2.53
CA ARG A 101 -30.37 -23.53 2.44
C ARG A 101 -29.03 -23.68 3.15
N ASP A 102 -29.02 -24.22 4.37
CA ASP A 102 -27.81 -24.45 5.15
C ASP A 102 -26.89 -25.49 4.48
N ALA A 103 -27.45 -26.51 3.85
CA ALA A 103 -26.70 -27.51 3.10
C ALA A 103 -26.03 -26.90 1.85
N LEU A 104 -26.79 -26.14 1.06
CA LEU A 104 -26.29 -25.42 -0.12
C LEU A 104 -25.23 -24.38 0.27
N LEU A 105 -25.45 -23.66 1.37
CA LEU A 105 -24.49 -22.68 1.88
C LEU A 105 -23.17 -23.36 2.26
N ARG A 106 -23.23 -24.47 2.99
CA ARG A 106 -22.03 -25.23 3.38
C ARG A 106 -21.28 -25.75 2.15
N GLU A 107 -21.98 -26.27 1.15
CA GLU A 107 -21.39 -26.74 -0.10
C GLU A 107 -20.70 -25.61 -0.88
N ALA A 108 -21.36 -24.46 -1.02
CA ALA A 108 -20.81 -23.29 -1.68
C ALA A 108 -19.58 -22.75 -0.95
N GLN A 109 -19.65 -22.61 0.38
CA GLN A 109 -18.54 -22.14 1.20
C GLN A 109 -17.30 -23.03 1.09
N ARG A 110 -17.49 -24.36 1.15
CA ARG A 110 -16.40 -25.33 0.96
C ARG A 110 -15.73 -25.19 -0.41
N THR A 111 -16.54 -25.03 -1.45
CA THR A 111 -16.04 -24.89 -2.82
C THR A 111 -15.24 -23.60 -2.98
N ILE A 112 -15.74 -22.48 -2.45
CA ILE A 112 -15.03 -21.19 -2.46
C ILE A 112 -13.70 -21.30 -1.71
N VAL A 113 -13.71 -21.84 -0.48
CA VAL A 113 -12.49 -21.97 0.33
C VAL A 113 -11.46 -22.86 -0.38
N ARG A 114 -11.89 -23.97 -0.98
CA ARG A 114 -11.01 -24.83 -1.78
C ARG A 114 -10.37 -24.04 -2.94
N GLU A 115 -11.16 -23.35 -3.75
CA GLU A 115 -10.62 -22.59 -4.89
C GLU A 115 -9.62 -21.49 -4.47
N GLU A 116 -9.88 -20.80 -3.36
CA GLU A 116 -9.07 -19.65 -2.93
C GLU A 116 -7.83 -20.05 -2.11
N MET A 117 -7.91 -21.15 -1.34
CA MET A 117 -6.84 -21.59 -0.44
C MET A 117 -6.05 -22.80 -0.98
N GLN A 118 -6.63 -23.56 -1.91
CA GLN A 118 -6.04 -24.77 -2.49
C GLN A 118 -5.97 -24.64 -4.02
N PRO A 119 -4.93 -23.97 -4.54
CA PRO A 119 -4.76 -23.85 -5.98
C PRO A 119 -4.53 -25.22 -6.63
N GLU A 120 -4.65 -25.26 -7.95
CA GLU A 120 -4.42 -26.47 -8.76
C GLU A 120 -3.09 -27.16 -8.38
N GLY A 121 -3.14 -28.46 -8.08
CA GLY A 121 -1.99 -29.26 -7.63
C GLY A 121 -1.74 -29.26 -6.12
N TYR A 122 -2.59 -28.60 -5.31
CA TYR A 122 -2.50 -28.66 -3.85
C TYR A 122 -2.61 -30.09 -3.30
N ASP A 123 -3.58 -30.87 -3.78
CA ASP A 123 -3.76 -32.27 -3.37
C ASP A 123 -2.54 -33.13 -3.69
N GLU A 124 -1.97 -32.95 -4.87
CA GLU A 124 -0.76 -33.68 -5.27
C GLU A 124 0.45 -33.29 -4.40
N LEU A 125 0.56 -32.00 -4.02
CA LEU A 125 1.59 -31.54 -3.10
C LEU A 125 1.42 -32.14 -1.71
N ILE A 126 0.20 -32.20 -1.19
CA ILE A 126 -0.09 -32.84 0.10
C ILE A 126 0.20 -34.33 0.04
N ASP A 127 -0.20 -35.04 -1.02
CA ASP A 127 0.06 -36.46 -1.20
C ASP A 127 1.57 -36.75 -1.30
N ARG A 128 2.32 -35.93 -2.06
CA ARG A 128 3.79 -36.04 -2.12
C ARG A 128 4.45 -35.72 -0.78
N PHE A 129 3.99 -34.70 -0.06
CA PHE A 129 4.53 -34.33 1.25
C PHE A 129 4.25 -35.42 2.30
N ALA A 130 3.03 -35.95 2.33
CA ALA A 130 2.65 -37.07 3.17
C ALA A 130 3.45 -38.34 2.82
N GLY A 131 3.67 -38.61 1.52
CA GLY A 131 4.52 -39.69 1.03
C GLY A 131 5.99 -39.53 1.45
N ALA A 132 6.56 -38.33 1.28
CA ALA A 132 7.93 -38.02 1.69
C ALA A 132 8.12 -38.13 3.21
N LEU A 133 7.16 -37.69 4.01
CA LEU A 133 7.14 -37.90 5.46
C LEU A 133 7.04 -39.38 5.82
N ALA A 134 6.28 -40.16 5.06
CA ALA A 134 6.13 -41.60 5.29
C ALA A 134 7.40 -42.39 4.93
N GLU A 135 8.17 -41.93 3.95
CA GLU A 135 9.40 -42.57 3.43
C GLU A 135 10.68 -42.15 4.16
N GLN A 136 10.72 -40.95 4.77
CA GLN A 136 11.93 -40.47 5.45
C GLN A 136 12.22 -41.19 6.77
N LYS A 137 13.30 -41.99 6.78
CA LYS A 137 13.98 -42.50 7.99
C LYS A 137 14.94 -41.46 8.63
N ASN A 138 14.66 -40.16 8.51
CA ASN A 138 15.59 -39.11 8.95
C ASN A 138 15.17 -38.49 10.28
N ALA A 139 15.95 -38.80 11.33
CA ALA A 139 15.71 -38.44 12.73
C ALA A 139 15.57 -36.94 13.03
N SER A 140 15.99 -36.03 12.14
CA SER A 140 15.93 -34.57 12.38
C SER A 140 14.57 -33.96 12.07
N LEU A 141 13.89 -34.43 11.02
CA LEU A 141 12.53 -33.98 10.64
C LEU A 141 11.50 -34.69 11.53
N GLU A 142 11.74 -35.97 11.82
CA GLU A 142 11.00 -36.74 12.82
C GLU A 142 11.13 -36.12 14.22
N GLY A 143 12.32 -35.64 14.61
CA GLY A 143 12.54 -34.93 15.88
C GLY A 143 11.85 -33.56 15.97
N ALA A 144 11.84 -32.78 14.89
CA ALA A 144 11.11 -31.50 14.85
C ALA A 144 9.59 -31.71 14.90
N PHE A 145 9.10 -32.75 14.22
CA PHE A 145 7.69 -33.14 14.24
C PHE A 145 7.28 -33.73 15.60
N GLU A 146 8.09 -34.59 16.22
CA GLU A 146 7.87 -35.13 17.57
C GLU A 146 7.95 -34.05 18.66
N ALA A 147 8.75 -32.99 18.51
CA ALA A 147 8.74 -31.86 19.45
C ALA A 147 7.43 -31.04 19.38
N LEU A 148 6.88 -30.88 18.16
CA LEU A 148 5.60 -30.22 17.93
C LEU A 148 4.42 -31.11 18.35
N TRP A 149 4.56 -32.42 18.18
CA TRP A 149 3.57 -33.45 18.50
C TRP A 149 3.59 -33.87 19.97
N GLY A 150 4.72 -33.80 20.65
CA GLY A 150 4.86 -34.00 22.09
C GLY A 150 4.08 -32.96 22.91
N ARG A 151 3.78 -31.80 22.30
CA ARG A 151 2.83 -30.82 22.83
C ARG A 151 1.36 -31.20 22.64
N LEU A 152 1.06 -32.17 21.76
CA LEU A 152 -0.28 -32.63 21.37
C LEU A 152 -0.59 -34.08 21.79
N SER A 153 0.32 -34.73 22.52
CA SER A 153 0.13 -35.97 23.30
C SER A 153 -0.61 -37.13 22.61
N LEU A 154 0.06 -37.95 21.78
CA LEU A 154 -0.41 -39.32 21.48
C LEU A 154 0.75 -40.25 21.09
N THR A 155 0.90 -41.36 21.84
CA THR A 155 1.90 -42.43 21.71
C THR A 155 1.42 -43.59 20.80
N ALA A 156 2.29 -44.05 19.87
CA ALA A 156 2.42 -45.42 19.29
C ALA A 156 2.28 -45.62 17.75
N SER A 157 3.28 -46.40 17.24
CA SER A 157 3.52 -47.19 16.01
C SER A 157 2.70 -47.08 14.70
N GLY A 158 3.39 -47.22 13.55
CA GLY A 158 2.95 -47.84 12.28
C GLY A 158 1.64 -47.36 11.64
N LEU A 159 0.50 -47.75 12.23
CA LEU A 159 -0.83 -47.17 12.01
C LEU A 159 -0.83 -45.64 12.10
N ARG A 160 0.09 -45.08 12.89
CA ARG A 160 0.33 -43.65 13.07
C ARG A 160 0.51 -42.91 11.74
N ARG A 161 1.18 -43.48 10.73
CA ARG A 161 1.42 -42.79 9.44
C ARG A 161 0.14 -42.59 8.64
N THR A 162 -0.69 -43.63 8.53
CA THR A 162 -1.98 -43.56 7.83
C THR A 162 -2.96 -42.68 8.59
N GLN A 163 -2.96 -42.75 9.93
CA GLN A 163 -3.77 -41.87 10.79
C GLN A 163 -3.33 -40.41 10.72
N ILE A 164 -2.01 -40.13 10.66
CA ILE A 164 -1.47 -38.78 10.49
C ILE A 164 -1.84 -38.24 9.11
N ALA A 165 -1.71 -39.03 8.05
CA ALA A 165 -2.12 -38.62 6.71
C ALA A 165 -3.64 -38.34 6.65
N GLN A 166 -4.46 -39.16 7.31
CA GLN A 166 -5.90 -38.95 7.43
C GLN A 166 -6.26 -37.73 8.29
N ALA A 167 -5.56 -37.51 9.40
CA ALA A 167 -5.76 -36.33 10.25
C ALA A 167 -5.32 -35.05 9.54
N LEU A 168 -4.18 -35.08 8.85
CA LEU A 168 -3.70 -33.98 8.03
C LEU A 168 -4.67 -33.71 6.88
N LYS A 169 -5.19 -34.74 6.21
CA LYS A 169 -6.22 -34.61 5.16
C LYS A 169 -7.58 -34.14 5.71
N ALA A 170 -7.91 -34.44 6.96
CA ALA A 170 -9.11 -33.93 7.60
C ALA A 170 -8.96 -32.43 7.97
N VAL A 171 -7.78 -32.04 8.46
CA VAL A 171 -7.46 -30.63 8.79
C VAL A 171 -7.25 -29.79 7.53
N LEU A 172 -6.59 -30.34 6.51
CA LEU A 172 -6.31 -29.70 5.23
C LEU A 172 -7.38 -30.00 4.17
N GLY A 173 -8.46 -30.71 4.49
CA GLY A 173 -9.58 -30.93 3.58
C GLY A 173 -10.54 -29.74 3.59
N ASP A 174 -11.51 -29.72 2.66
CA ASP A 174 -12.47 -28.60 2.52
C ASP A 174 -13.10 -28.16 3.87
N GLU A 175 -13.53 -29.13 4.70
CA GLU A 175 -14.17 -28.85 5.99
C GLU A 175 -13.18 -28.31 7.02
N GLY A 176 -11.98 -28.89 7.09
CA GLY A 176 -10.93 -28.40 7.98
C GLY A 176 -10.48 -26.97 7.62
N MET A 177 -10.40 -26.68 6.33
CA MET A 177 -10.11 -25.33 5.82
C MET A 177 -11.24 -24.35 6.07
N LEU A 178 -12.50 -24.76 5.88
CA LEU A 178 -13.64 -23.91 6.23
C LEU A 178 -13.65 -23.58 7.74
N ASN A 179 -13.35 -24.56 8.60
CA ASN A 179 -13.24 -24.34 10.04
C ASN A 179 -12.04 -23.45 10.38
N TYR A 180 -10.89 -23.60 9.71
CA TYR A 180 -9.76 -22.69 9.85
C TYR A 180 -10.14 -21.24 9.46
N VAL A 181 -10.85 -21.06 8.34
CA VAL A 181 -11.34 -19.74 7.91
C VAL A 181 -12.29 -19.14 8.95
N ARG A 182 -13.23 -19.95 9.46
CA ARG A 182 -14.18 -19.54 10.51
C ARG A 182 -13.46 -19.12 11.79
N ASP A 183 -12.55 -19.95 12.29
CA ASP A 183 -12.10 -19.85 13.68
C ASP A 183 -10.76 -19.11 13.85
N HIS A 184 -9.89 -19.11 12.83
CA HIS A 184 -8.49 -18.69 13.00
C HIS A 184 -7.96 -17.75 11.91
N TYR A 185 -8.49 -17.80 10.70
CA TYR A 185 -7.93 -17.02 9.60
C TYR A 185 -8.04 -15.51 9.84
N GLU A 186 -6.90 -14.83 9.72
CA GLU A 186 -6.79 -13.38 9.69
C GLU A 186 -5.68 -13.00 8.70
N VAL A 187 -5.97 -12.05 7.82
CA VAL A 187 -4.99 -11.53 6.86
C VAL A 187 -4.07 -10.52 7.55
N ASP A 188 -2.76 -10.56 7.24
CA ASP A 188 -1.81 -9.57 7.76
C ASP A 188 -2.18 -8.17 7.23
N ARG A 189 -2.54 -7.28 8.16
CA ARG A 189 -2.96 -5.89 7.85
C ARG A 189 -1.80 -4.91 7.84
N LYS A 190 -0.55 -5.38 7.85
CA LYS A 190 0.62 -4.54 7.61
C LYS A 190 0.78 -4.29 6.11
N LEU A 191 0.69 -3.03 5.71
CA LEU A 191 0.95 -2.63 4.33
C LEU A 191 2.42 -2.85 3.98
N ASP A 192 2.69 -3.46 2.83
CA ASP A 192 4.01 -3.35 2.21
C ASP A 192 4.25 -1.88 1.82
N SER A 193 5.11 -1.20 2.57
CA SER A 193 5.52 0.18 2.33
C SER A 193 6.11 0.36 0.92
N GLY A 194 6.82 -0.64 0.40
CA GLY A 194 7.42 -0.62 -0.92
C GLY A 194 6.39 -0.65 -2.04
N ALA A 195 5.46 -1.61 -1.99
CA ALA A 195 4.35 -1.69 -2.95
C ALA A 195 3.45 -0.45 -2.88
N THR A 196 3.08 -0.04 -1.66
CA THR A 196 2.20 1.11 -1.43
C THR A 196 2.76 2.39 -2.03
N LEU A 197 4.02 2.74 -1.72
CA LEU A 197 4.65 3.95 -2.24
C LEU A 197 4.73 3.96 -3.77
N ARG A 198 5.03 2.81 -4.41
CA ARG A 198 5.06 2.69 -5.86
C ARG A 198 3.67 2.90 -6.47
N THR A 199 2.65 2.27 -5.89
CA THR A 199 1.26 2.39 -6.35
C THR A 199 0.76 3.82 -6.20
N SER A 200 1.04 4.48 -5.06
CA SER A 200 0.69 5.89 -4.84
C SER A 200 1.41 6.84 -5.80
N ALA A 201 2.71 6.65 -6.05
CA ALA A 201 3.47 7.48 -7.00
C ALA A 201 2.91 7.34 -8.42
N ARG A 202 2.55 6.12 -8.82
CA ARG A 202 1.89 5.85 -10.11
C ARG A 202 0.52 6.51 -10.19
N ALA A 203 -0.30 6.38 -9.14
CA ALA A 203 -1.61 7.01 -9.10
C ALA A 203 -1.50 8.53 -9.27
N LEU A 204 -0.58 9.18 -8.53
CA LEU A 204 -0.32 10.62 -8.65
C LEU A 204 0.09 11.03 -10.07
N ALA A 205 0.95 10.23 -10.72
CA ALA A 205 1.37 10.50 -12.09
C ALA A 205 0.21 10.37 -13.09
N ILE A 206 -0.63 9.35 -12.96
CA ILE A 206 -1.81 9.13 -13.82
C ILE A 206 -2.85 10.23 -13.60
N THR A 207 -3.20 10.54 -12.35
CA THR A 207 -4.15 11.63 -12.03
C THR A 207 -3.64 12.96 -12.58
N GLY A 208 -2.35 13.25 -12.44
CA GLY A 208 -1.73 14.43 -13.03
C GLY A 208 -1.85 14.45 -14.56
N GLN A 209 -1.66 13.31 -15.23
CA GLN A 209 -1.84 13.20 -16.69
C GLN A 209 -3.29 13.42 -17.12
N MET A 210 -4.26 12.83 -16.40
CA MET A 210 -5.69 13.01 -16.71
C MET A 210 -6.12 14.47 -16.54
N LEU A 211 -5.64 15.14 -15.49
CA LEU A 211 -5.90 16.56 -15.27
C LEU A 211 -5.22 17.45 -16.33
N GLU A 212 -3.99 17.14 -16.72
CA GLU A 212 -3.31 17.85 -17.81
C GLU A 212 -4.05 17.67 -19.15
N GLU A 213 -4.58 16.48 -19.42
CA GLU A 213 -5.36 16.20 -20.63
C GLU A 213 -6.71 16.92 -20.64
N SER A 214 -7.40 16.99 -19.49
CA SER A 214 -8.66 17.72 -19.38
C SER A 214 -8.45 19.24 -19.59
N GLU A 215 -7.41 19.83 -19.01
CA GLU A 215 -7.07 21.24 -19.23
C GLU A 215 -6.80 21.56 -20.71
N LYS A 216 -6.07 20.69 -21.42
CA LYS A 216 -5.84 20.83 -22.87
C LYS A 216 -7.13 20.75 -23.66
N ARG A 217 -8.03 19.83 -23.29
CA ARG A 217 -9.33 19.63 -23.95
C ARG A 217 -10.25 20.84 -23.78
N TYR A 218 -10.22 21.51 -22.62
CA TYR A 218 -11.03 22.69 -22.33
C TYR A 218 -10.33 24.04 -22.60
N ARG A 219 -9.12 24.05 -23.18
CA ARG A 219 -8.29 25.25 -23.44
C ARG A 219 -8.13 26.17 -22.22
N LEU A 220 -8.11 25.59 -21.02
CA LEU A 220 -7.83 26.34 -19.81
C LEU A 220 -6.35 26.77 -19.82
N PRO A 221 -6.00 27.95 -19.26
CA PRO A 221 -4.61 28.36 -19.14
C PRO A 221 -3.83 27.28 -18.38
N MET A 222 -2.72 26.80 -18.97
CA MET A 222 -1.92 25.70 -18.41
C MET A 222 -1.55 25.99 -16.95
N SER A 223 -2.08 25.16 -16.04
CA SER A 223 -2.05 25.41 -14.61
C SER A 223 -0.95 24.61 -13.90
N ARG A 224 -0.89 24.77 -12.58
CA ARG A 224 -0.01 24.05 -11.64
C ARG A 224 -0.14 22.51 -11.72
N MET A 225 -1.12 21.97 -12.45
CA MET A 225 -1.35 20.53 -12.61
C MET A 225 -0.22 19.78 -13.33
N ILE A 226 0.51 20.45 -14.22
CA ILE A 226 1.71 19.88 -14.85
C ILE A 226 2.77 19.50 -13.81
N TRP A 227 2.89 20.30 -12.75
CA TRP A 227 3.84 20.04 -11.67
C TRP A 227 3.43 18.83 -10.83
N VAL A 228 2.13 18.52 -10.74
CA VAL A 228 1.62 17.29 -10.10
C VAL A 228 2.07 16.06 -10.91
N ALA A 229 1.86 16.08 -12.23
CA ALA A 229 2.28 14.98 -13.11
C ALA A 229 3.80 14.78 -13.09
N ARG A 230 4.59 15.87 -13.12
CA ARG A 230 6.05 15.84 -13.03
C ARG A 230 6.54 15.34 -11.68
N GLY A 231 5.91 15.79 -10.59
CA GLY A 231 6.21 15.34 -9.24
C GLY A 231 5.99 13.84 -9.07
N GLY A 232 4.86 13.31 -9.57
CA GLY A 232 4.58 11.87 -9.55
C GLY A 232 5.63 11.04 -10.29
N ARG A 233 6.05 11.46 -11.49
CA ARG A 233 7.12 10.79 -12.25
C ARG A 233 8.47 10.85 -11.55
N ALA A 234 8.81 11.99 -10.95
CA ALA A 234 10.05 12.15 -10.18
C ALA A 234 10.07 11.23 -8.95
N LEU A 235 8.95 11.15 -8.21
CA LEU A 235 8.80 10.24 -7.08
C LEU A 235 8.91 8.77 -7.52
N GLN A 236 8.30 8.40 -8.64
CA GLN A 236 8.39 7.05 -9.21
C GLN A 236 9.84 6.68 -9.58
N ALA A 237 10.58 7.62 -10.19
CA ALA A 237 12.00 7.42 -10.50
C ALA A 237 12.84 7.22 -9.23
N LEU A 238 12.62 8.07 -8.21
CA LEU A 238 13.29 7.97 -6.92
C LEU A 238 13.03 6.61 -6.24
N LEU A 239 11.77 6.17 -6.21
CA LEU A 239 11.40 4.87 -5.64
C LEU A 239 12.06 3.70 -6.37
N THR A 240 12.10 3.73 -7.71
CA THR A 240 12.72 2.68 -8.53
C THR A 240 14.21 2.54 -8.28
N VAL A 241 14.89 3.66 -8.03
CA VAL A 241 16.31 3.70 -7.66
C VAL A 241 16.55 3.25 -6.22
N SER A 242 15.58 3.47 -5.33
CA SER A 242 15.69 3.20 -3.90
C SER A 242 15.36 1.75 -3.53
N THR A 243 14.65 1.00 -4.38
CA THR A 243 14.24 -0.38 -4.09
C THR A 243 15.44 -1.35 -4.04
N PRO A 244 15.53 -2.21 -3.00
CA PRO A 244 16.61 -3.19 -2.88
C PRO A 244 16.50 -4.27 -3.98
N GLY A 245 17.65 -4.68 -4.54
CA GLY A 245 17.73 -5.77 -5.53
C GLY A 245 17.49 -5.37 -6.99
N SER A 246 17.18 -4.11 -7.30
CA SER A 246 16.96 -3.67 -8.68
C SER A 246 18.28 -3.41 -9.43
N LEU A 247 18.32 -3.76 -10.73
CA LEU A 247 19.42 -3.39 -11.63
C LEU A 247 19.63 -1.87 -11.65
N SER A 248 18.54 -1.11 -11.58
CA SER A 248 18.52 0.35 -11.49
C SER A 248 19.28 0.89 -10.29
N LYS A 249 19.22 0.22 -9.13
CA LYS A 249 19.99 0.61 -7.95
C LYS A 249 21.50 0.44 -8.16
N SER A 250 21.90 -0.66 -8.79
CA SER A 250 23.32 -0.91 -9.10
C SER A 250 23.87 0.15 -10.06
N LEU A 251 23.11 0.42 -11.13
CA LEU A 251 23.45 1.44 -12.12
C LEU A 251 23.52 2.84 -11.48
N TYR A 252 22.52 3.21 -10.68
CA TYR A 252 22.50 4.48 -9.97
C TYR A 252 23.72 4.66 -9.06
N ARG A 253 24.08 3.64 -8.26
CA ARG A 253 25.26 3.71 -7.39
C ARG A 253 26.54 3.91 -8.20
N HIS A 254 26.67 3.23 -9.34
CA HIS A 254 27.84 3.38 -10.21
C HIS A 254 27.93 4.81 -10.79
N TRP A 255 26.85 5.33 -11.36
CA TRP A 255 26.80 6.70 -11.88
C TRP A 255 27.02 7.74 -10.80
N LEU A 256 26.54 7.51 -9.58
CA LEU A 256 26.69 8.43 -8.47
C LEU A 256 28.14 8.50 -7.97
N VAL A 257 28.87 7.38 -7.99
CA VAL A 257 30.33 7.39 -7.73
C VAL A 257 31.07 8.15 -8.83
N LEU A 258 30.77 7.88 -10.10
CA LEU A 258 31.37 8.62 -11.22
C LEU A 258 31.11 10.12 -11.14
N LEU A 259 29.89 10.49 -10.75
CA LEU A 259 29.48 11.88 -10.64
C LEU A 259 30.20 12.59 -9.49
N TYR A 260 30.36 11.96 -8.33
CA TYR A 260 31.22 12.52 -7.26
C TYR A 260 32.69 12.65 -7.67
N VAL A 261 33.23 11.69 -8.42
CA VAL A 261 34.60 11.78 -8.95
C VAL A 261 34.72 12.96 -9.90
N PHE A 262 33.76 13.15 -10.80
CA PHE A 262 33.76 14.26 -11.75
C PHE A 262 33.62 15.63 -11.05
N GLU A 263 32.72 15.74 -10.06
CA GLU A 263 32.57 16.94 -9.23
C GLU A 263 33.85 17.26 -8.46
N ALA A 264 34.51 16.26 -7.87
CA ALA A 264 35.79 16.44 -7.19
C ALA A 264 36.88 16.94 -8.15
N VAL A 265 36.96 16.39 -9.36
CA VAL A 265 37.91 16.84 -10.39
C VAL A 265 37.62 18.28 -10.81
N ILE A 266 36.36 18.67 -11.00
CA ILE A 266 35.98 20.06 -11.31
C ILE A 266 36.41 21.00 -10.17
N ILE A 267 36.13 20.64 -8.91
CA ILE A 267 36.44 21.49 -7.76
C ILE A 267 37.96 21.65 -7.61
N VAL A 268 38.72 20.54 -7.68
CA VAL A 268 40.19 20.57 -7.58
C VAL A 268 40.79 21.33 -8.76
N GLY A 269 40.33 21.07 -9.99
CA GLY A 269 40.78 21.77 -11.19
C GLY A 269 40.48 23.27 -11.12
N ALA A 270 39.30 23.65 -10.64
CA ALA A 270 38.92 25.05 -10.46
C ALA A 270 39.75 25.76 -9.38
N LEU A 271 40.12 25.05 -8.31
CA LEU A 271 41.03 25.57 -7.28
C LEU A 271 42.45 25.76 -7.83
N LEU A 272 42.98 24.78 -8.59
CA LEU A 272 44.31 24.86 -9.18
C LEU A 272 44.41 25.97 -10.23
N LEU A 273 43.38 26.15 -11.05
CA LEU A 273 43.34 27.15 -12.12
C LEU A 273 42.79 28.52 -11.66
N SER A 274 42.47 28.68 -10.38
CA SER A 274 41.83 29.89 -9.82
C SER A 274 40.56 30.32 -10.58
N ALA A 275 39.82 29.35 -11.14
CA ALA A 275 38.63 29.58 -11.94
C ALA A 275 37.37 29.68 -11.06
N GLU A 276 37.08 30.89 -10.59
CA GLU A 276 35.92 31.17 -9.71
C GLU A 276 34.57 30.61 -10.23
N PRO A 277 34.18 30.77 -11.51
CA PRO A 277 32.91 30.23 -12.00
C PRO A 277 32.84 28.71 -11.92
N ALA A 278 33.93 28.02 -12.28
CA ALA A 278 34.00 26.56 -12.23
C ALA A 278 33.95 26.03 -10.78
N ARG A 279 34.54 26.76 -9.83
CA ARG A 279 34.48 26.45 -8.40
C ARG A 279 33.06 26.54 -7.87
N THR A 280 32.35 27.63 -8.18
CA THR A 280 30.95 27.80 -7.77
C THR A 280 30.05 26.72 -8.37
N PHE A 281 30.23 26.41 -9.66
CA PHE A 281 29.51 25.33 -10.34
C PHE A 281 29.76 23.97 -9.65
N GLY A 282 31.01 23.59 -9.44
CA GLY A 282 31.38 22.32 -8.80
C GLY A 282 30.78 22.16 -7.40
N LEU A 283 30.83 23.22 -6.57
CA LEU A 283 30.21 23.20 -5.24
C LEU A 283 28.69 23.09 -5.28
N THR A 284 28.04 23.80 -6.22
CA THR A 284 26.58 23.70 -6.38
C THR A 284 26.14 22.33 -6.89
N ALA A 285 26.88 21.73 -7.83
CA ALA A 285 26.62 20.39 -8.33
C ALA A 285 26.76 19.36 -7.20
N LEU A 286 27.86 19.43 -6.44
CA LEU A 286 28.12 18.56 -5.28
C LEU A 286 27.01 18.63 -4.24
N ALA A 287 26.50 19.82 -3.96
CA ALA A 287 25.37 20.01 -3.05
C ALA A 287 24.10 19.31 -3.55
N VAL A 288 23.73 19.50 -4.82
CA VAL A 288 22.56 18.86 -5.44
C VAL A 288 22.70 17.34 -5.40
N THR A 289 23.86 16.82 -5.77
CA THR A 289 24.17 15.38 -5.75
C THR A 289 24.07 14.79 -4.36
N PHE A 290 24.59 15.48 -3.36
CA PHE A 290 24.47 15.08 -1.95
C PHE A 290 23.01 14.97 -1.52
N PHE A 291 22.16 15.97 -1.82
CA PHE A 291 20.75 15.91 -1.44
C PHE A 291 19.98 14.82 -2.19
N LEU A 292 20.24 14.62 -3.49
CA LEU A 292 19.62 13.54 -4.25
C LEU A 292 20.05 12.16 -3.72
N HIS A 293 21.33 12.00 -3.35
CA HIS A 293 21.84 10.78 -2.73
C HIS A 293 21.16 10.52 -1.39
N MET A 294 21.07 11.54 -0.54
CA MET A 294 20.46 11.41 0.79
C MET A 294 18.95 11.14 0.71
N ALA A 295 18.24 11.78 -0.22
CA ALA A 295 16.83 11.49 -0.49
C ALA A 295 16.59 10.04 -0.93
N SER A 296 17.47 9.49 -1.77
CA SER A 296 17.46 8.08 -2.17
C SER A 296 17.70 7.13 -0.97
N LEU A 297 18.64 7.46 -0.08
CA LEU A 297 18.91 6.66 1.12
C LEU A 297 17.74 6.66 2.12
N ILE A 298 17.11 7.81 2.35
CA ILE A 298 15.93 7.92 3.23
C ILE A 298 14.79 7.10 2.66
N THR A 299 14.52 7.24 1.36
CA THR A 299 13.45 6.50 0.68
C THR A 299 13.69 4.99 0.75
N GLY A 300 14.93 4.53 0.56
CA GLY A 300 15.30 3.13 0.71
C GLY A 300 15.08 2.58 2.13
N ASP A 301 15.41 3.37 3.15
CA ASP A 301 15.20 2.97 4.55
C ASP A 301 13.72 2.92 4.95
N LEU A 302 12.91 3.87 4.42
CA LEU A 302 11.46 3.87 4.59
C LEU A 302 10.82 2.64 3.94
N ILE A 303 11.30 2.23 2.77
CA ILE A 303 10.82 1.01 2.08
C ILE A 303 11.13 -0.26 2.89
N VAL A 304 12.29 -0.32 3.56
CA VAL A 304 12.75 -1.50 4.31
C VAL A 304 12.26 -1.48 5.78
N GLY A 305 11.51 -0.45 6.21
CA GLY A 305 10.95 -0.37 7.55
C GLY A 305 11.99 -0.20 8.68
N ARG A 306 13.22 0.23 8.35
CA ARG A 306 14.25 0.52 9.36
C ARG A 306 14.01 1.90 9.98
N ARG A 307 14.53 2.15 11.19
CA ARG A 307 14.50 3.46 11.89
C ARG A 307 15.25 4.55 11.07
N GLY A 308 14.63 5.04 10.00
CA GLY A 308 15.17 6.05 9.09
C GLY A 308 15.21 7.48 9.66
N TRP A 309 14.63 7.70 10.86
CA TRP A 309 14.59 9.00 11.52
C TRP A 309 15.97 9.64 11.72
N VAL A 310 17.01 8.83 11.95
CA VAL A 310 18.39 9.34 12.07
C VAL A 310 18.87 9.94 10.75
N LYS A 311 18.59 9.29 9.61
CA LYS A 311 18.97 9.80 8.29
C LYS A 311 18.12 11.00 7.87
N VAL A 312 16.84 11.02 8.25
CA VAL A 312 15.97 12.19 8.06
C VAL A 312 16.49 13.39 8.87
N ALA A 313 16.88 13.18 10.12
CA ALA A 313 17.47 14.23 10.95
C ALA A 313 18.81 14.74 10.36
N VAL A 314 19.66 13.83 9.86
CA VAL A 314 20.91 14.19 9.16
C VAL A 314 20.64 14.96 7.87
N PHE A 315 19.61 14.59 7.11
CA PHE A 315 19.21 15.34 5.91
C PHE A 315 18.72 16.74 6.25
N LEU A 316 17.84 16.89 7.25
CA LEU A 316 17.36 18.19 7.69
C LEU A 316 18.50 19.06 8.22
N LEU A 317 19.40 18.48 9.03
CA LEU A 317 20.56 19.18 9.56
C LEU A 317 21.51 19.64 8.44
N SER A 318 21.84 18.75 7.49
CA SER A 318 22.70 19.09 6.35
C SER A 318 22.06 20.11 5.41
N PHE A 319 20.74 20.07 5.23
CA PHE A 319 19.99 21.10 4.50
C PHE A 319 20.08 22.46 5.19
N VAL A 320 19.85 22.52 6.50
CA VAL A 320 19.97 23.76 7.29
C VAL A 320 21.39 24.32 7.20
N VAL A 321 22.42 23.48 7.38
CA VAL A 321 23.83 23.89 7.27
C VAL A 321 24.13 24.46 5.88
N LEU A 322 23.61 23.85 4.82
CA LEU A 322 23.85 24.30 3.45
C LEU A 322 23.13 25.62 3.13
N VAL A 323 21.91 25.81 3.63
CA VAL A 323 21.19 27.09 3.54
C VAL A 323 21.94 28.18 4.29
N LEU A 324 22.42 27.91 5.50
CA LEU A 324 23.22 28.86 6.28
C LEU A 324 24.54 29.20 5.59
N ALA A 325 25.22 28.22 4.99
CA ALA A 325 26.43 28.44 4.21
C ALA A 325 26.17 29.30 2.96
N ALA A 326 25.06 29.07 2.25
CA ALA A 326 24.66 29.88 1.10
C ALA A 326 24.31 31.32 1.51
N LEU A 327 23.58 31.51 2.61
CA LEU A 327 23.28 32.82 3.18
C LEU A 327 24.54 33.55 3.63
N GLY A 328 25.48 32.84 4.26
CA GLY A 328 26.79 33.37 4.64
C GLY A 328 27.62 33.81 3.42
N LEU A 329 27.62 33.02 2.35
CA LEU A 329 28.33 33.35 1.11
C LEU A 329 27.70 34.57 0.41
N LEU A 330 26.37 34.68 0.42
CA LEU A 330 25.63 35.83 -0.08
C LEU A 330 25.96 37.09 0.72
N ALA A 331 25.97 36.99 2.06
CA ALA A 331 26.32 38.10 2.95
C ALA A 331 27.79 38.56 2.80
N LEU A 332 28.71 37.63 2.52
CA LEU A 332 30.11 37.94 2.22
C LEU A 332 30.25 38.62 0.85
N ARG A 333 29.54 38.13 -0.17
CA ARG A 333 29.58 38.67 -1.53
C ARG A 333 28.92 40.04 -1.65
N SER A 334 27.94 40.35 -0.80
CA SER A 334 27.31 41.68 -0.70
C SER A 334 28.16 42.72 0.06
N GLY A 335 29.43 42.43 0.38
CA GLY A 335 30.35 43.38 1.01
C GLY A 335 30.52 43.20 2.52
N GLY A 336 30.46 41.96 3.02
CA GLY A 336 30.57 41.63 4.45
C GLY A 336 29.36 42.13 5.25
N LEU A 337 29.37 41.87 6.56
CA LEU A 337 28.47 42.48 7.57
C LEU A 337 28.72 44.00 7.66
N ARG A 338 28.67 44.71 6.53
CA ARG A 338 28.61 46.15 6.50
C ARG A 338 27.19 46.53 6.92
N VAL A 339 27.07 46.64 8.24
CA VAL A 339 26.44 47.81 8.84
C VAL A 339 24.92 47.82 8.67
N ILE A 340 24.24 47.09 9.57
CA ILE A 340 23.03 47.63 10.19
C ILE A 340 23.47 48.81 11.07
N THR A 341 23.99 49.90 10.49
CA THR A 341 23.88 51.20 11.16
C THR A 341 22.75 51.90 10.49
N CYS A 342 21.70 52.15 11.28
CA CYS A 342 20.76 53.20 10.96
C CYS A 342 21.57 54.46 10.58
N PRO A 343 21.35 55.04 9.40
CA PRO A 343 21.93 56.33 9.11
C PRO A 343 21.32 57.32 10.12
N VAL A 344 22.15 57.88 10.99
CA VAL A 344 21.79 59.11 11.70
C VAL A 344 21.81 60.21 10.63
N ALA A 345 20.65 60.49 10.04
CA ALA A 345 20.48 61.68 9.24
C ALA A 345 20.18 62.87 10.18
N PRO A 346 20.81 64.03 9.98
CA PRO A 346 20.37 65.26 10.61
C PRO A 346 19.07 65.72 9.92
N GLU A 347 18.10 66.09 10.76
CA GLU A 347 16.90 66.87 10.44
C GLU A 347 15.83 66.30 9.48
N ALA A 348 14.71 65.98 10.12
CA ALA A 348 13.32 66.19 9.71
C ALA A 348 12.72 65.39 8.53
N GLN A 349 11.63 64.69 8.89
CA GLN A 349 10.56 64.12 8.06
C GLN A 349 10.86 62.83 7.27
N GLU A 350 10.71 61.68 7.96
CA GLU A 350 10.04 60.48 7.39
C GLU A 350 9.75 59.45 8.51
N TRP A 351 8.56 59.53 9.13
CA TRP A 351 8.12 58.65 10.25
C TRP A 351 7.64 57.24 9.83
N LEU A 352 7.77 56.87 8.55
CA LEU A 352 7.24 55.60 8.01
C LEU A 352 8.26 54.47 7.82
N ARG A 353 9.54 54.69 8.13
CA ARG A 353 10.61 53.67 7.96
C ARG A 353 11.08 52.99 9.25
N TRP A 354 10.43 53.22 10.40
CA TRP A 354 10.88 52.72 11.71
C TRP A 354 10.28 51.36 12.16
N GLY A 355 9.37 50.77 11.40
CA GLY A 355 8.67 49.53 11.82
C GLY A 355 9.46 48.23 11.71
N LEU A 356 10.52 48.18 10.89
CA LEU A 356 11.21 46.92 10.53
C LEU A 356 12.56 46.69 11.23
N CYS A 357 13.00 47.59 12.10
CA CYS A 357 14.32 47.49 12.76
C CYS A 357 14.27 47.08 14.24
N LYS A 358 13.11 46.62 14.76
CA LYS A 358 12.93 46.29 16.19
C LYS A 358 12.63 44.81 16.49
N ILE A 359 12.70 43.92 15.49
CA ILE A 359 12.40 42.47 15.65
C ILE A 359 13.50 41.59 15.00
N LEU A 360 14.75 42.06 14.98
CA LEU A 360 15.93 41.24 14.67
C LEU A 360 17.02 41.49 15.70
#